data_AF-A0A3S1G6A9-F1
#
_entry.id   AF-A0A3S1G6A9-F1
#
_cell.length_a   1.000
_cell.length_b   1.000
_cell.length_c   1.000
_cell.angle_alpha   90.00
_cell.angle_beta   90.00
_cell.angle_gamma   90.00
#
_symmetry.space_group_name_H-M   'P 1'
#
loop_
_entity.id
_entity.type
_entity.pdbx_description
1 polymer ?
#
loop_
_entity_poly.entity_id
_entity_poly.type
_entity_poly.pdbx_seq_one_letter_code
_entity_poly.pdbx_strand_id
1 'polypeptide(L)'
;MNEIDPARRFSMDAVRNYDAPADGGKPGGINDVARQVASQYRRDTMSPIMVSGVLRMVEFAVLFLSGLGVYFYYVGFFSYLAWQYPLAIAATSFLAVVLLDVTDSYQIAALMRPLANFGRVLLVWAGSFALMALTAFAIKASEDYSRLLFGTWFVVGFVLIFGLRLVMS
;
A
#
# COMPACT_ATOMS: atom_id res chain seq x y z
N MET A 1 -15.39 75.96 15.43
CA MET A 1 -14.12 75.28 15.78
C MET A 1 -14.44 74.38 16.97
N ASN A 2 -14.66 73.08 16.77
CA ASN A 2 -14.97 72.17 17.90
C ASN A 2 -13.64 71.72 18.51
N GLU A 3 -13.40 72.06 19.77
CA GLU A 3 -12.29 71.53 20.55
C GLU A 3 -12.57 70.05 20.83
N ILE A 4 -11.77 69.17 20.22
CA ILE A 4 -11.83 67.73 20.48
C ILE A 4 -10.91 67.45 21.67
N ASP A 5 -11.51 67.34 22.85
CA ASP A 5 -10.81 66.98 24.09
C ASP A 5 -10.26 65.53 23.99
N PRO A 6 -8.93 65.34 23.98
CA PRO A 6 -8.29 64.02 23.78
C PRO A 6 -8.64 63.00 24.85
N ALA A 7 -9.01 63.45 26.06
CA ALA A 7 -9.29 62.59 27.20
C ALA A 7 -10.63 61.83 27.09
N ARG A 8 -11.55 62.29 26.22
CA ARG A 8 -12.87 61.68 26.02
C ARG A 8 -12.95 60.66 24.89
N ARG A 9 -11.85 60.41 24.16
CA ARG A 9 -11.80 59.42 23.07
C ARG A 9 -12.03 57.97 23.52
N PHE A 10 -11.77 57.66 24.80
CA PHE A 10 -11.87 56.31 25.36
C PHE A 10 -12.80 56.24 26.57
N SER A 11 -13.84 57.08 26.64
CA SER A 11 -14.85 56.98 27.70
C SER A 11 -15.83 55.83 27.41
N MET A 12 -16.41 55.26 28.47
CA MET A 12 -17.39 54.18 28.39
C MET A 12 -18.61 54.57 27.51
N ASP A 13 -19.00 55.84 27.54
CA ASP A 13 -20.08 56.39 26.72
C ASP A 13 -19.74 56.48 25.23
N ALA A 14 -18.46 56.69 24.88
CA ALA A 14 -18.01 56.72 23.49
C ALA A 14 -18.02 55.32 22.86
N VAL A 15 -17.75 54.27 23.64
CA VAL A 15 -17.85 52.87 23.20
C VAL A 15 -19.32 52.44 23.09
N ARG A 16 -20.17 52.93 23.99
CA ARG A 16 -21.60 52.57 24.02
C ARG A 16 -22.42 53.22 22.91
N ASN A 17 -21.99 54.39 22.42
CA ASN A 17 -22.59 55.07 21.27
C ASN A 17 -21.81 54.84 19.96
N TYR A 18 -20.92 53.84 19.92
CA TYR A 18 -20.25 53.46 18.69
C TYR A 18 -21.21 52.64 17.81
N ASP A 19 -21.94 53.35 16.94
CA ASP A 19 -22.64 52.71 15.83
C ASP A 19 -21.59 52.24 14.82
N ALA A 20 -21.26 50.95 14.89
CA ALA A 20 -20.42 50.31 13.90
C ALA A 20 -21.07 50.53 12.51
N PRO A 21 -20.29 50.92 11.48
CA PRO A 21 -20.83 50.93 10.14
C PRO A 21 -21.36 49.53 9.86
N ALA A 22 -22.63 49.45 9.45
CA ALA A 22 -23.22 48.22 8.92
C ALA A 22 -22.52 47.90 7.60
N ASP A 23 -21.28 47.43 7.70
CA ASP A 23 -20.54 46.91 6.58
C ASP A 23 -21.24 45.61 6.21
N GLY A 24 -21.97 45.66 5.09
CA GLY A 24 -22.62 44.52 4.45
C GLY A 24 -21.59 43.54 3.90
N GLY A 25 -20.69 43.09 4.77
CA GLY A 25 -19.62 42.15 4.49
C GLY A 25 -20.24 40.85 4.03
N LYS A 26 -20.16 40.63 2.71
CA LYS A 26 -20.45 39.38 2.02
C LYS A 26 -20.04 38.19 2.89
N PRO A 27 -20.85 37.11 2.95
CA PRO A 27 -20.55 35.96 3.80
C PRO A 27 -19.12 35.54 3.49
N GLY A 28 -18.26 35.56 4.52
CA GLY A 28 -16.82 35.32 4.42
C GLY A 28 -16.59 33.96 3.75
N GLY A 29 -16.49 34.00 2.42
CA GLY A 29 -16.19 32.82 1.62
C GLY A 29 -14.85 32.30 2.08
N ILE A 30 -14.77 30.98 2.29
CA ILE A 30 -13.53 30.27 2.59
C ILE A 30 -12.44 30.79 1.63
N ASN A 31 -11.44 31.47 2.19
CA ASN A 31 -10.29 32.00 1.46
C ASN A 31 -9.66 30.86 0.63
N ASP A 32 -9.10 31.14 -0.55
CA ASP A 32 -8.54 30.10 -1.43
C ASP A 32 -7.49 29.24 -0.72
N VAL A 33 -6.72 29.83 0.18
CA VAL A 33 -5.79 29.12 1.08
C VAL A 33 -6.54 28.16 2.01
N ALA A 34 -7.63 28.60 2.62
CA ALA A 34 -8.46 27.76 3.49
C ALA A 34 -9.20 26.67 2.69
N ARG A 35 -9.55 26.92 1.43
CA ARG A 35 -10.13 25.93 0.50
C ARG A 35 -9.09 24.90 0.09
N GLN A 36 -7.86 25.32 -0.14
CA GLN A 36 -6.74 24.45 -0.49
C GLN A 36 -6.37 23.54 0.69
N VAL A 37 -6.25 24.10 1.90
CA VAL A 37 -6.05 23.32 3.13
C VAL A 37 -7.24 22.38 3.37
N ALA A 38 -8.48 22.86 3.27
CA ALA A 38 -9.65 21.99 3.40
C ALA A 38 -9.69 20.88 2.34
N SER A 39 -9.25 21.16 1.10
CA SER A 39 -9.19 20.16 0.03
C SER A 39 -8.10 19.10 0.26
N GLN A 40 -6.99 19.47 0.89
CA GLN A 40 -5.94 18.54 1.33
C GLN A 40 -6.46 17.61 2.43
N TYR A 41 -7.34 18.09 3.32
CA TYR A 41 -7.97 17.27 4.36
C TYR A 41 -9.20 16.49 3.88
N ARG A 42 -9.82 16.88 2.75
CA ARG A 42 -11.10 16.30 2.31
C ARG A 42 -10.96 15.01 1.49
N ARG A 43 -9.75 14.57 1.12
CA ARG A 43 -9.60 13.47 0.15
C ARG A 43 -8.47 12.44 0.33
N ASP A 44 -7.74 12.42 1.43
CA ASP A 44 -6.77 11.32 1.68
C ASP A 44 -7.26 10.41 2.81
N THR A 45 -8.29 9.61 2.54
CA THR A 45 -8.87 8.67 3.52
C THR A 45 -8.02 7.40 3.70
N MET A 46 -6.94 7.21 2.92
CA MET A 46 -6.01 6.11 3.13
C MET A 46 -4.63 6.61 3.55
N SER A 47 -4.27 6.37 4.81
CA SER A 47 -2.90 6.52 5.29
C SER A 47 -1.95 5.69 4.42
N PRO A 48 -0.73 6.16 4.11
CA PRO A 48 0.29 5.38 3.41
C PRO A 48 0.51 3.97 3.97
N ILE A 49 0.29 3.81 5.29
CA ILE A 49 0.36 2.53 6.00
C ILE A 49 -0.78 1.59 5.60
N MET A 50 -1.98 2.11 5.35
CA MET A 50 -3.10 1.29 4.86
C MET A 50 -2.88 0.87 3.41
N VAL A 51 -2.35 1.75 2.57
CA VAL A 51 -2.06 1.43 1.16
C VAL A 51 -1.04 0.31 1.06
N SER A 52 0.05 0.37 1.83
CA SER A 52 1.04 -0.72 1.87
C SER A 52 0.46 -2.01 2.42
N GLY A 53 -0.38 -1.94 3.46
CA GLY A 53 -1.08 -3.11 4.01
C GLY A 53 -2.01 -3.79 3.01
N VAL A 54 -2.83 -3.03 2.28
CA VAL A 54 -3.70 -3.56 1.23
C VAL A 54 -2.88 -4.21 0.12
N LEU A 55 -1.79 -3.56 -0.30
CA LEU A 55 -0.93 -4.10 -1.34
C LEU A 55 -0.30 -5.46 -0.94
N ARG A 56 0.15 -5.61 0.30
CA ARG A 56 0.67 -6.90 0.80
C ARG A 56 -0.37 -8.02 0.69
N MET A 57 -1.63 -7.72 1.02
CA MET A 57 -2.73 -8.67 0.91
C MET A 57 -3.04 -9.02 -0.55
N VAL A 58 -2.98 -8.03 -1.45
CA VAL A 58 -3.16 -8.25 -2.90
C VAL A 58 -2.04 -9.11 -3.46
N GLU A 59 -0.76 -8.79 -3.17
CA GLU A 59 0.38 -9.59 -3.63
C GLU A 59 0.34 -11.01 -3.09
N PHE A 60 -0.01 -11.19 -1.80
CA PHE A 60 -0.23 -12.51 -1.22
C PHE A 60 -1.32 -13.29 -1.99
N ALA A 61 -2.47 -12.66 -2.23
CA ALA A 61 -3.57 -13.29 -2.94
C ALA A 61 -3.18 -13.67 -4.38
N VAL A 62 -2.47 -12.79 -5.09
CA VAL A 62 -1.97 -13.04 -6.45
C VAL A 62 -1.02 -14.25 -6.47
N LEU A 63 -0.06 -14.31 -5.55
CA LEU A 63 0.86 -15.45 -5.46
C LEU A 63 0.15 -16.75 -5.10
N PHE A 64 -0.75 -16.70 -4.11
CA PHE A 64 -1.47 -17.86 -3.63
C PHE A 64 -2.41 -18.42 -4.70
N LEU A 65 -3.21 -17.56 -5.32
CA LEU A 65 -4.15 -17.95 -6.38
C LEU A 65 -3.43 -18.41 -7.65
N SER A 66 -2.31 -17.79 -8.01
CA SER A 66 -1.51 -18.25 -9.15
C SER A 66 -0.89 -19.63 -8.89
N GLY A 67 -0.39 -19.88 -7.68
CA GLY A 67 0.12 -21.20 -7.30
C GLY A 67 -0.97 -22.27 -7.33
N LEU A 68 -2.15 -21.95 -6.80
CA LEU A 68 -3.32 -22.84 -6.88
C LEU A 68 -3.75 -23.09 -8.33
N GLY A 69 -3.76 -22.06 -9.17
CA GLY A 69 -4.11 -22.18 -10.59
C GLY A 69 -3.15 -23.11 -11.33
N VAL A 70 -1.84 -22.96 -11.11
CA VAL A 70 -0.82 -23.86 -11.68
C VAL A 70 -0.98 -25.29 -11.13
N TYR A 71 -1.26 -25.43 -9.83
CA TYR A 71 -1.52 -26.73 -9.21
C TYR A 71 -2.73 -27.44 -9.85
N PHE A 72 -3.86 -26.76 -9.97
CA PHE A 72 -5.06 -27.33 -10.60
C PHE A 72 -4.85 -27.65 -12.09
N TYR A 73 -4.07 -26.84 -12.80
CA TYR A 73 -3.78 -27.08 -14.22
C TYR A 73 -2.93 -28.33 -14.45
N TYR A 74 -1.91 -28.57 -13.62
CA TYR A 74 -0.98 -29.70 -13.83
C TYR A 74 -1.35 -30.97 -13.09
N VAL A 75 -1.88 -30.86 -11.88
CA VAL A 75 -2.12 -32.01 -10.98
C VAL A 75 -3.60 -32.39 -10.92
N GLY A 76 -4.49 -31.49 -11.32
CA GLY A 76 -5.94 -31.65 -11.19
C GLY A 76 -6.44 -31.32 -9.79
N PHE A 77 -7.76 -31.43 -9.60
CA PHE A 77 -8.40 -31.08 -8.33
C PHE A 77 -8.14 -32.15 -7.27
N PHE A 78 -7.48 -31.76 -6.18
CA PHE A 78 -7.29 -32.55 -4.95
C PHE A 78 -6.80 -34.01 -5.15
N SER A 79 -6.11 -34.30 -6.25
CA SER A 79 -5.78 -35.68 -6.63
C SER A 79 -4.45 -36.18 -6.06
N TYR A 80 -3.49 -35.28 -5.79
CA TYR A 80 -2.16 -35.65 -5.29
C TYR A 80 -1.63 -34.58 -4.32
N LEU A 81 -1.27 -34.99 -3.09
CA LEU A 81 -0.83 -34.08 -2.01
C LEU A 81 -1.80 -32.89 -1.77
N ALA A 82 -3.09 -33.23 -1.69
CA ALA A 82 -4.23 -32.29 -1.63
C ALA A 82 -4.13 -31.19 -0.55
N TRP A 83 -3.41 -31.44 0.55
CA TRP A 83 -3.21 -30.47 1.62
C TRP A 83 -1.82 -29.83 1.60
N GLN A 84 -0.81 -30.61 1.22
CA GLN A 84 0.59 -30.21 1.25
C GLN A 84 0.91 -29.16 0.16
N TYR A 85 0.34 -29.31 -1.04
CA TYR A 85 0.52 -28.31 -2.12
C TYR A 85 -0.04 -26.95 -1.72
N PRO A 86 -1.33 -26.80 -1.34
CA PRO A 86 -1.87 -25.53 -0.90
C PRO A 86 -1.12 -24.94 0.29
N LEU A 87 -0.69 -25.77 1.24
CA LEU A 87 0.09 -25.32 2.40
C LEU A 87 1.46 -24.77 2.00
N ALA A 88 2.19 -25.46 1.11
CA ALA A 88 3.49 -25.01 0.62
C ALA A 88 3.38 -23.71 -0.20
N ILE A 89 2.33 -23.62 -1.04
CA ILE A 89 2.02 -22.41 -1.82
C ILE A 89 1.70 -21.25 -0.88
N ALA A 90 0.84 -21.45 0.12
CA ALA A 90 0.50 -20.43 1.12
C ALA A 90 1.74 -19.98 1.90
N ALA A 91 2.55 -20.93 2.40
CA ALA A 91 3.75 -20.63 3.17
C ALA A 91 4.77 -19.83 2.36
N THR A 92 4.99 -20.20 1.10
CA THR A 92 5.96 -19.52 0.23
C THR A 92 5.45 -18.16 -0.23
N SER A 93 4.15 -18.02 -0.50
CA SER A 93 3.52 -16.73 -0.79
C SER A 93 3.62 -15.77 0.40
N PHE A 94 3.35 -16.28 1.61
CA PHE A 94 3.48 -15.51 2.84
C PHE A 94 4.93 -15.10 3.09
N LEU A 95 5.87 -16.03 2.95
CA LEU A 95 7.30 -15.78 3.10
C LEU A 95 7.80 -14.72 2.13
N ALA A 96 7.36 -14.76 0.86
CA ALA A 96 7.72 -13.74 -0.12
C ALA A 96 7.25 -12.35 0.29
N VAL A 97 6.00 -12.21 0.72
CA VAL A 97 5.44 -10.93 1.18
C VAL A 97 6.16 -10.42 2.43
N VAL A 98 6.48 -11.30 3.38
CA VAL A 98 7.26 -10.93 4.58
C VAL A 98 8.66 -10.47 4.21
N LEU A 99 9.36 -11.16 3.31
CA LEU A 99 10.70 -10.75 2.87
C LEU A 99 10.66 -9.44 2.07
N LEU A 100 9.63 -9.22 1.25
CA LEU A 100 9.41 -7.94 0.57
C LEU A 100 9.18 -6.81 1.58
N ASP A 101 8.54 -7.12 2.70
CA ASP A 101 8.31 -6.16 3.77
C ASP A 101 9.56 -5.82 4.56
N VAL A 102 10.32 -6.83 4.98
CA VAL A 102 11.61 -6.67 5.65
C VAL A 102 12.62 -5.94 4.76
N THR A 103 12.47 -6.06 3.44
CA THR A 103 13.29 -5.32 2.48
C THR A 103 12.71 -3.96 2.11
N ASP A 104 11.79 -3.37 2.89
CA ASP A 104 11.24 -2.03 2.61
C ASP A 104 10.67 -1.88 1.18
N SER A 105 10.33 -2.98 0.51
CA SER A 105 9.91 -2.97 -0.89
C SER A 105 8.47 -2.48 -1.06
N TYR A 106 7.81 -2.10 0.05
CA TYR A 106 6.48 -1.48 0.12
C TYR A 106 6.53 0.02 0.48
N GLN A 107 7.71 0.62 0.63
CA GLN A 107 7.80 2.07 0.79
C GLN A 107 7.39 2.76 -0.50
N ILE A 108 6.72 3.92 -0.39
CA ILE A 108 6.21 4.70 -1.54
C ILE A 108 7.34 4.99 -2.54
N ALA A 109 8.53 5.36 -2.06
CA ALA A 109 9.69 5.62 -2.89
C ALA A 109 10.14 4.40 -3.72
N ALA A 110 9.99 3.18 -3.17
CA ALA A 110 10.31 1.95 -3.87
C ALA A 110 9.23 1.57 -4.90
N LEU A 111 7.96 1.81 -4.56
CA LEU A 111 6.81 1.59 -5.44
C LEU A 111 6.84 2.48 -6.69
N MET A 112 7.27 3.74 -6.55
CA MET A 112 7.40 4.68 -7.67
C MET A 112 8.55 4.36 -8.65
N ARG A 113 9.41 3.40 -8.34
CA ARG A 113 10.56 3.02 -9.18
C ARG A 113 10.66 1.50 -9.33
N PRO A 114 9.66 0.84 -9.94
CA PRO A 114 9.60 -0.61 -10.02
C PRO A 114 10.78 -1.22 -10.79
N LEU A 115 11.24 -0.57 -11.88
CA LEU A 115 12.39 -1.05 -12.66
C LEU A 115 13.70 -1.00 -11.86
N ALA A 116 13.90 0.04 -11.05
CA ALA A 116 15.10 0.14 -10.21
C ALA A 116 15.11 -0.93 -9.11
N ASN A 117 13.92 -1.36 -8.65
CA ASN A 117 13.75 -2.39 -7.63
C ASN A 117 13.62 -3.81 -8.21
N PHE A 118 13.69 -3.99 -9.53
CA PHE A 118 13.56 -5.28 -10.19
C PHE A 118 14.48 -6.35 -9.60
N GLY A 119 15.78 -6.04 -9.49
CA GLY A 119 16.78 -6.98 -8.98
C GLY A 119 16.50 -7.38 -7.52
N ARG A 120 16.00 -6.45 -6.70
CA ARG A 120 15.65 -6.71 -5.30
C ARG A 120 14.43 -7.62 -5.19
N VAL A 121 13.38 -7.34 -5.96
CA VAL A 121 12.16 -8.17 -5.99
C VAL A 121 12.49 -9.58 -6.50
N LEU A 122 13.29 -9.68 -7.56
CA LEU A 122 13.73 -10.97 -8.10
C LEU A 122 14.55 -11.76 -7.08
N LEU A 123 15.48 -11.10 -6.38
CA LEU A 123 16.30 -11.75 -5.34
C LEU A 123 15.43 -12.25 -4.19
N VAL A 124 14.50 -11.44 -3.71
CA VAL A 124 13.57 -11.84 -2.65
C VAL A 124 12.72 -13.03 -3.08
N TRP A 125 12.16 -12.99 -4.30
CA TRP A 125 11.35 -14.08 -4.83
C TRP A 125 12.15 -15.38 -5.01
N ALA A 126 13.35 -15.29 -5.58
CA ALA A 126 14.28 -16.41 -5.69
C ALA A 126 14.67 -16.94 -4.31
N GLY A 127 14.89 -16.06 -3.33
CA GLY A 127 15.16 -16.42 -1.94
C GLY A 127 14.02 -17.21 -1.30
N SER A 128 12.76 -16.80 -1.51
CA SER A 128 11.59 -17.55 -1.03
C SER A 128 11.52 -18.96 -1.63
N PHE A 129 11.78 -19.10 -2.94
CA PHE A 129 11.81 -20.41 -3.60
C PHE A 129 12.98 -21.27 -3.14
N ALA A 130 14.15 -20.66 -2.92
CA ALA A 130 15.32 -21.34 -2.40
C ALA A 130 15.04 -21.88 -0.98
N LEU A 131 14.39 -21.08 -0.13
CA LEU A 131 13.98 -21.51 1.21
C LEU A 131 12.94 -22.64 1.14
N MET A 132 11.94 -22.53 0.27
CA MET A 132 10.97 -23.61 0.05
C MET A 132 11.67 -24.91 -0.38
N ALA A 133 12.57 -24.84 -1.36
CA ALA A 133 13.33 -26.00 -1.84
C ALA A 133 14.23 -26.59 -0.75
N LEU A 134 14.90 -25.75 0.03
CA LEU A 134 15.73 -26.17 1.16
C LEU A 134 14.90 -26.87 2.23
N THR A 135 13.73 -26.32 2.58
CA THR A 135 12.81 -26.96 3.53
C THR A 135 12.33 -28.30 3.00
N ALA A 136 11.88 -28.37 1.74
CA ALA A 136 11.42 -29.62 1.12
C ALA A 136 12.52 -30.69 1.10
N PHE A 137 13.76 -30.30 0.82
CA PHE A 137 14.93 -31.18 0.88
C PHE A 137 15.22 -31.65 2.32
N ALA A 138 15.22 -30.74 3.30
CA ALA A 138 15.51 -31.06 4.70
C ALA A 138 14.51 -32.07 5.29
N ILE A 139 13.24 -31.98 4.92
CA ILE A 139 12.19 -32.92 5.34
C ILE A 139 12.07 -34.16 4.43
N LYS A 140 12.96 -34.31 3.44
CA LYS A 140 12.98 -35.40 2.45
C LYS A 140 11.70 -35.53 1.61
N ALA A 141 10.93 -34.45 1.46
CA ALA A 141 9.72 -34.43 0.64
C ALA A 141 9.99 -33.98 -0.81
N SER A 142 11.23 -33.66 -1.17
CA SER A 142 11.58 -33.07 -2.48
C SER A 142 11.23 -33.95 -3.69
N GLU A 143 11.18 -35.27 -3.51
CA GLU A 143 10.85 -36.21 -4.60
C GLU A 143 9.34 -36.29 -4.88
N ASP A 144 8.52 -35.95 -3.88
CA ASP A 144 7.06 -35.94 -4.00
C ASP A 144 6.55 -34.68 -4.72
N TYR A 145 7.36 -33.64 -4.88
CA TYR A 145 6.93 -32.40 -5.53
C TYR A 145 7.31 -32.36 -7.02
N SER A 146 6.37 -31.88 -7.85
CA SER A 146 6.60 -31.68 -9.28
C SER A 146 7.59 -30.52 -9.52
N ARG A 147 8.74 -30.84 -10.12
CA ARG A 147 9.76 -29.86 -10.55
C ARG A 147 9.23 -28.90 -11.61
N LEU A 148 8.33 -29.39 -12.47
CA LEU A 148 7.72 -28.59 -13.53
C LEU A 148 6.72 -27.57 -12.95
N LEU A 149 5.95 -27.97 -11.93
CA LEU A 149 5.09 -27.05 -11.19
C LEU A 149 5.92 -25.99 -10.48
N PHE A 150 7.00 -26.40 -9.80
CA PHE A 150 7.94 -25.48 -9.15
C PHE A 150 8.49 -24.44 -10.12
N GLY A 151 9.03 -24.86 -11.26
CA GLY A 151 9.58 -23.95 -12.27
C GLY A 151 8.52 -23.06 -12.92
N THR A 152 7.35 -23.61 -13.23
CA THR A 152 6.27 -22.84 -13.86
C THR A 152 5.72 -21.79 -12.90
N TRP A 153 5.48 -22.15 -11.64
CA TRP A 153 4.98 -21.21 -10.64
C TRP A 153 6.02 -20.12 -10.32
N PHE A 154 7.32 -20.45 -10.31
CA PHE A 154 8.37 -19.46 -10.15
C PHE A 154 8.28 -18.35 -11.21
N VAL A 155 8.13 -18.72 -12.49
CA VAL A 155 8.04 -17.76 -13.60
C VAL A 155 6.72 -17.00 -13.57
N VAL A 156 5.59 -17.71 -13.45
CA VAL A 156 4.25 -17.11 -13.46
C VAL A 156 4.06 -16.15 -12.28
N GLY A 157 4.44 -16.57 -11.07
CA GLY A 157 4.33 -15.75 -9.86
C GLY A 157 5.17 -14.46 -9.95
N PHE A 158 6.39 -14.57 -10.49
CA PHE A 158 7.25 -13.40 -10.69
C PHE A 158 6.63 -12.41 -11.69
N VAL A 159 6.18 -12.90 -12.84
CA VAL A 159 5.55 -12.05 -13.87
C VAL A 159 4.32 -11.35 -13.33
N LEU A 160 3.49 -12.04 -12.53
CA LEU A 160 2.28 -11.46 -11.96
C LEU A 160 2.59 -10.38 -10.91
N ILE A 161 3.50 -10.64 -9.96
CA ILE A 161 3.89 -9.60 -8.98
C ILE A 161 4.55 -8.42 -9.67
N PHE A 162 5.51 -8.68 -10.56
CA PHE A 162 6.24 -7.59 -11.19
C PHE A 162 5.32 -6.79 -12.12
N GLY A 163 4.44 -7.47 -12.87
CA GLY A 163 3.40 -6.84 -13.68
C GLY A 163 2.44 -5.98 -12.84
N LEU A 164 2.00 -6.49 -11.68
CA LEU A 164 1.18 -5.72 -10.74
C LEU A 164 1.91 -4.43 -10.30
N ARG A 165 3.19 -4.52 -9.96
CA ARG A 165 4.01 -3.36 -9.56
C ARG A 165 4.20 -2.35 -10.70
N LEU A 166 4.31 -2.81 -11.94
CA LEU A 166 4.37 -1.92 -13.10
C LEU A 166 3.05 -1.18 -13.33
N VAL A 167 1.91 -1.82 -13.10
CA VAL A 167 0.58 -1.21 -13.27
C VAL A 167 0.29 -0.16 -12.18
N MET A 168 0.86 -0.32 -10.99
CA MET A 168 0.65 0.60 -9.86
C MET A 168 1.65 1.77 -9.78
N SER A 169 2.74 1.73 -10.53
CA SER A 169 3.75 2.80 -10.57
C SER A 169 3.37 3.91 -11.53
#